data_AF-A0A1H3UNK6-F1
#
_entry.id   AF-A0A1H3UNK6-F1
#
_cell.length_a   1.000
_cell.length_b   1.000
_cell.length_c   1.000
_cell.angle_alpha   90.00
_cell.angle_beta   90.00
_cell.angle_gamma   90.00
#
_symmetry.space_group_name_H-M   'P 1'
#
loop_
_entity.id
_entity.type
_entity.pdbx_description
1 polymer ?
#
loop_
_entity_poly.entity_id
_entity_poly.type
_entity_poly.pdbx_seq_one_letter_code
_entity_poly.pdbx_strand_id
1 'polypeptide(L)' 'MEHIALVGVVGAFVGLVVLVELAAAVLPLVIILTYVPPCDRAALAELIAATDSSRRLRVGRALRVAVAARRVERARDTLV' A
#
# COMPACT_ATOMS: atom_id res chain seq x y z
N MET A 1 35.25 3.22 -23.13
CA MET A 1 34.82 4.26 -22.15
C MET A 1 33.32 4.47 -22.20
N GLU A 2 32.75 4.75 -23.38
CA GLU A 2 31.30 5.00 -23.57
C GLU A 2 30.40 3.84 -23.11
N HIS A 3 30.72 2.59 -23.48
CA HIS A 3 29.94 1.42 -23.04
C HIS A 3 29.98 1.20 -21.52
N ILE A 4 31.10 1.51 -20.87
CA ILE A 4 31.25 1.35 -19.41
C ILE A 4 30.37 2.39 -18.70
N ALA A 5 30.38 3.64 -19.19
CA ALA A 5 29.51 4.70 -18.67
C ALA A 5 28.03 4.36 -18.88
N LEU A 6 27.65 3.85 -20.06
CA LEU A 6 26.29 3.42 -20.35
C LEU A 6 25.81 2.31 -19.40
N VAL A 7 26.63 1.28 -19.19
CA VAL A 7 26.31 0.18 -18.26
C VAL A 7 26.15 0.70 -16.83
N GLY A 8 27.01 1.64 -16.40
CA GLY A 8 26.89 2.28 -15.10
C GLY A 8 25.57 3.05 -14.93
N VAL A 9 25.16 3.83 -15.94
CA VAL A 9 23.90 4.60 -15.92
C VAL A 9 22.69 3.67 -15.87
N VAL A 10 22.66 2.64 -16.71
CA VAL A 10 21.55 1.67 -16.73
C VAL A 10 21.47 0.92 -15.41
N GLY A 11 22.61 0.49 -14.86
CA GLY A 11 22.67 -0.17 -13.55
C GLY A 11 22.14 0.71 -12.42
N ALA A 12 22.55 1.98 -12.38
CA ALA A 12 22.06 2.94 -11.39
C ALA A 12 20.56 3.19 -11.53
N PHE A 13 20.05 3.31 -12.76
CA PHE A 13 18.62 3.49 -13.01
C PHE A 13 17.80 2.28 -12.55
N VAL A 14 18.24 1.06 -12.90
CA VAL A 14 17.57 -0.17 -12.45
C VAL A 14 17.60 -0.26 -10.92
N GLY A 15 18.74 0.04 -10.29
CA GLY A 15 18.86 0.07 -8.84
C GLY A 15 17.89 1.06 -8.19
N LEU A 16 17.76 2.27 -8.76
CA LEU A 16 16.81 3.27 -8.28
C LEU A 16 15.36 2.80 -8.41
N VAL A 17 14.99 2.20 -9.54
CA VAL A 17 13.64 1.66 -9.76
C VAL A 17 13.33 0.59 -8.72
N VAL A 18 14.25 -0.35 -8.48
CA VAL A 18 14.08 -1.40 -7.47
C VAL A 18 13.90 -0.80 -6.07
N LEU A 19 14.68 0.22 -5.71
CA LEU A 19 14.55 0.92 -4.42
C LEU A 19 13.18 1.59 -4.28
N VAL A 20 12.69 2.25 -5.34
CA VAL A 20 11.38 2.90 -5.34
C VAL A 20 10.24 1.89 -5.20
N GLU A 21 10.31 0.77 -5.94
CA GLU A 21 9.33 -0.31 -5.83
C GLU A 21 9.32 -0.93 -4.42
N LEU A 22 10.50 -1.15 -3.83
CA LEU A 22 10.62 -1.65 -2.47
C LEU A 22 10.03 -0.66 -1.45
N ALA A 23 10.33 0.64 -1.60
CA ALA A 23 9.74 1.67 -0.76
C ALA A 23 8.21 1.72 -0.91
N ALA A 24 7.69 1.61 -2.14
CA ALA A 24 6.26 1.58 -2.42
C ALA A 24 5.56 0.36 -1.82
N ALA A 25 6.24 -0.80 -1.78
CA ALA A 25 5.72 -2.01 -1.16
C ALA A 25 5.68 -1.93 0.38
N VAL A 26 6.66 -1.28 0.99
CA VAL A 26 6.79 -1.18 2.46
C VAL A 26 6.00 -0.01 3.06
N LEU A 27 5.79 1.06 2.30
CA LEU A 27 5.10 2.27 2.78
C LEU A 27 3.69 2.00 3.35
N PRO A 28 2.82 1.17 2.72
CA PRO A 28 1.52 0.82 3.29
C PRO A 28 1.61 0.12 4.64
N LEU A 29 2.58 -0.79 4.80
CA LEU A 29 2.84 -1.46 6.07
C LEU A 29 3.23 -0.46 7.16
N VAL A 30 4.11 0.48 6.84
CA VAL A 30 4.51 1.54 7.77
C VAL A 30 3.30 2.39 8.18
N ILE A 31 2.45 2.80 7.23
CA ILE A 31 1.24 3.56 7.51
C ILE A 31 0.30 2.78 8.43
N ILE A 32 0.08 1.48 8.17
CA ILE A 32 -0.81 0.66 9.00
C ILE A 32 -0.24 0.52 10.41
N LEU A 33 1.05 0.21 10.55
CA LEU A 33 1.68 0.01 11.85
C LEU A 33 1.71 1.29 12.70
N THR A 34 1.84 2.45 12.07
CA THR A 34 1.93 3.75 12.75
C THR A 34 0.57 4.35 13.10
N TYR A 35 -0.43 4.22 12.22
CA TYR A 35 -1.70 4.93 12.37
C TYR A 35 -2.89 4.03 12.76
N VAL A 36 -2.76 2.69 12.72
CA VAL A 36 -3.86 1.77 13.04
C VAL A 36 -3.67 1.14 14.42
N PRO A 37 -4.63 1.33 15.34
CA PRO A 37 -4.63 0.69 16.66
C PRO A 37 -4.52 -0.84 16.56
N PRO A 38 -3.85 -1.53 17.49
CA PRO A 38 -3.62 -2.97 17.41
C PRO A 38 -4.89 -3.82 17.26
N CYS A 39 -5.98 -3.43 17.92
CA CYS A 39 -7.28 -4.09 17.86
C CYS A 39 -7.92 -4.06 16.46
N ASP A 40 -7.62 -3.05 15.65
CA ASP A 40 -8.22 -2.84 14.32
C ASP A 40 -7.41 -3.50 13.19
N ARG A 41 -6.19 -3.97 13.47
CA ARG A 41 -5.27 -4.50 12.44
C ARG A 41 -5.78 -5.78 11.80
N ALA A 42 -6.44 -6.65 12.57
CA ALA A 42 -6.98 -7.91 12.07
C ALA A 42 -8.08 -7.68 11.02
N ALA A 43 -9.06 -6.82 11.34
CA ALA A 43 -10.15 -6.46 10.42
C ALA A 43 -9.62 -5.76 9.15
N LEU A 44 -8.59 -4.93 9.28
CA LEU A 44 -7.95 -4.28 8.12
C LEU A 44 -7.19 -5.29 7.24
N ALA A 45 -6.49 -6.25 7.84
CA ALA A 45 -5.79 -7.31 7.11
C ALA A 45 -6.77 -8.19 6.32
N GLU A 46 -7.93 -8.50 6.91
CA GLU A 46 -9.00 -9.27 6.27
C GLU A 46 -9.59 -8.52 5.07
N LEU A 47 -9.81 -7.21 5.21
CA LEU A 47 -10.29 -6.36 4.13
C LEU A 47 -9.26 -6.22 3.00
N ILE A 48 -7.97 -6.08 3.34
CA ILE A 48 -6.88 -6.06 2.35
C ILE A 48 -6.82 -7.40 1.63
N ALA A 49 -6.88 -8.53 2.34
CA ALA A 49 -6.89 -9.86 1.73
C ALA A 49 -8.09 -10.07 0.79
N ALA A 50 -9.27 -9.61 1.19
CA ALA A 50 -10.48 -9.66 0.35
C ALA A 50 -10.38 -8.80 -0.91
N THR A 51 -9.57 -7.73 -0.88
CA THR A 51 -9.37 -6.83 -2.03
C THR A 51 -8.14 -7.18 -2.88
N ASP A 52 -7.14 -7.86 -2.32
CA ASP A 52 -5.87 -8.23 -2.96
C ASP A 52 -6.00 -9.31 -4.05
N SER A 53 -7.10 -10.10 -4.04
CA SER A 53 -7.46 -10.96 -5.18
C SER A 53 -7.55 -10.18 -6.51
N SER A 54 -7.77 -8.86 -6.41
CA SER A 54 -7.79 -7.94 -7.53
C SER A 54 -6.44 -7.22 -7.69
N ARG A 55 -5.36 -7.97 -7.90
CA ARG A 55 -3.96 -7.52 -8.10
C ARG A 55 -3.73 -6.36 -9.11
N ARG A 56 -4.76 -5.94 -9.84
CA ARG A 56 -4.77 -4.84 -10.83
C ARG A 56 -5.59 -3.61 -10.41
N LEU A 57 -6.40 -3.70 -9.36
CA LEU A 57 -7.23 -2.60 -8.89
C LEU A 57 -6.43 -1.78 -7.88
N ARG A 58 -5.53 -0.95 -8.44
CA ARG A 58 -4.98 0.30 -7.90
C ARG A 58 -5.21 0.45 -6.39
N VAL A 59 -4.17 0.24 -5.59
CA VAL A 59 -4.12 0.41 -4.12
C VAL A 59 -5.01 1.56 -3.60
N GLY A 60 -5.09 2.69 -4.29
CA GLY A 60 -5.98 3.80 -3.93
C GLY A 60 -7.50 3.52 -3.98
N ARG A 61 -7.99 2.61 -4.83
CA ARG A 61 -9.41 2.22 -4.88
C ARG A 61 -9.77 1.29 -3.73
N ALA A 62 -8.89 0.35 -3.40
CA ALA A 62 -9.03 -0.48 -2.21
C ALA A 62 -9.02 0.37 -0.93
N LEU A 63 -8.10 1.34 -0.83
CA LEU A 63 -8.07 2.29 0.29
C LEU A 63 -9.35 3.12 0.40
N ARG A 64 -9.91 3.58 -0.73
CA ARG A 64 -11.19 4.32 -0.74
C ARG A 64 -12.36 3.45 -0.30
N VAL A 65 -12.42 2.19 -0.73
CA VAL A 65 -13.45 1.25 -0.30
C VAL A 65 -13.34 0.98 1.20
N ALA A 66 -12.12 0.79 1.71
CA ALA A 66 -11.86 0.63 3.13
C ALA A 66 -12.31 1.83 3.96
N VAL A 67 -11.99 3.04 3.50
CA VAL A 67 -12.43 4.28 4.17
C VAL A 67 -13.94 4.46 4.10
N ALA A 68 -14.58 4.11 2.98
CA ALA A 68 -16.03 4.18 2.83
C ALA A 68 -16.75 3.21 3.78
N ALA A 69 -16.30 1.96 3.86
CA ALA A 69 -16.82 0.97 4.79
C ALA A 69 -16.69 1.46 6.24
N ARG A 70 -15.52 1.97 6.63
CA ARG A 70 -15.28 2.49 7.99
C ARG A 70 -16.13 3.71 8.32
N ARG A 71 -16.45 4.57 7.33
CA ARG A 71 -17.38 5.69 7.53
C ARG A 71 -18.81 5.22 7.78
N VAL A 72 -19.26 4.19 7.08
CA VAL A 72 -20.60 3.61 7.27
C VAL A 72 -20.72 2.96 8.65
N GLU A 73 -19.69 2.21 9.07
CA GLU A 73 -19.63 1.59 10.40
C GLU A 73 -19.78 2.65 11.51
N ARG A 74 -18.99 3.73 11.44
CA ARG A 74 -19.06 4.82 12.43
C ARG A 74 -20.40 5.55 12.42
N ALA A 75 -20.98 5.78 11.23
CA ALA A 75 -22.28 6.41 11.12
C ALA A 75 -23.38 5.54 11.75
N ARG A 76 -23.24 4.22 11.65
CA ARG A 76 -24.15 3.24 12.25
C ARG A 76 -24.00 3.18 13.78
N ASP A 77 -22.78 3.23 14.30
CA ASP A 77 -22.53 3.27 15.77
C ASP A 77 -23.08 4.54 16.43
N THR A 78 -23.15 5.67 15.73
CA THR A 78 -23.75 6.92 16.26
C THR A 78 -25.29 6.96 16.20
N LEU A 79 -25.93 6.01 15.51
CA LEU A 79 -27.38 5.92 15.36
C LEU A 79 -28.03 4.90 16.31
N VAL A 80 -27.22 4.22 17.13
CA VAL A 80 -27.63 3.32 18.22
C VAL A 80 -27.37 4.03 19.55
#